data_AF-A0AA40VAP6-F1
#
_entry.id   AF-A0AA40VAP6-F1
#
_cell.length_a   1.000
_cell.length_b   1.000
_cell.length_c   1.000
_cell.angle_alpha   90.00
_cell.angle_beta   90.00
_cell.angle_gamma   90.00
#
_symmetry.space_group_name_H-M   'P 1'
#
loop_
_entity.id
_entity.type
_entity.pdbx_description
1 polymer ?
#
loop_
_entity_poly.entity_id
_entity_poly.type
_entity_poly.pdbx_seq_one_letter_code
_entity_poly.pdbx_strand_id
1 'polypeptide(L)'
;MTPEKFKSDVQTAYKKAIANRNSWTHHDEHNRIFDGITVFGREAGVDLIQSVIGSIAREAVQAAEAKRNALTLRPGKVGKAALTGIVETLREMTGLPVSEGNGVITIAWAKDEPDLY
;
A
#
# COMPACT_ATOMS: atom_id res chain seq x y z
N MET A 1 12.21 1.70 -8.95
CA MET A 1 10.89 2.07 -9.49
C MET A 1 10.62 3.52 -9.12
N THR A 2 10.10 4.36 -10.01
CA THR A 2 9.83 5.78 -9.70
C THR A 2 8.43 5.96 -9.09
N PRO A 3 8.23 6.95 -8.21
CA PRO A 3 6.93 7.24 -7.60
C PRO A 3 5.84 7.55 -8.64
N GLU A 4 6.20 8.25 -9.71
CA GLU A 4 5.27 8.54 -10.81
C GLU A 4 4.77 7.27 -11.50
N LYS A 5 5.65 6.27 -11.66
CA LYS A 5 5.29 4.99 -12.26
C LYS A 5 4.35 4.20 -11.35
N PHE A 6 4.66 4.10 -10.06
CA PHE A 6 3.79 3.44 -9.07
C PHE A 6 2.38 4.04 -9.10
N LYS A 7 2.30 5.38 -8.98
CA LYS A 7 1.02 6.10 -8.99
C LYS A 7 0.25 5.87 -10.28
N SER A 8 0.93 5.94 -11.43
CA SER A 8 0.31 5.76 -12.74
C SER A 8 -0.24 4.34 -12.91
N ASP A 9 0.52 3.30 -12.55
CA ASP A 9 0.09 1.91 -12.61
C ASP A 9 -1.16 1.66 -11.74
N VAL A 10 -1.12 2.08 -10.48
CA VAL A 10 -2.23 1.90 -9.53
C VAL A 10 -3.48 2.68 -9.95
N GLN A 11 -3.34 3.95 -10.37
CA GLN A 11 -4.48 4.75 -10.84
C GLN A 11 -5.06 4.23 -12.14
N THR A 12 -4.23 3.71 -13.05
CA THR A 12 -4.69 3.12 -14.31
C THR A 12 -5.46 1.83 -14.03
N ALA A 13 -4.94 0.97 -13.15
CA ALA A 13 -5.62 -0.24 -12.70
C ALA A 13 -6.98 0.08 -12.06
N TYR A 14 -7.01 1.04 -11.14
CA TYR A 14 -8.24 1.48 -10.48
C TYR A 14 -9.28 2.01 -11.49
N LYS A 15 -8.87 2.91 -12.40
CA LYS A 15 -9.75 3.46 -13.45
C LYS A 15 -10.32 2.37 -14.36
N LYS A 16 -9.52 1.38 -14.74
CA LYS A 16 -9.97 0.23 -15.53
C LYS A 16 -10.96 -0.63 -14.74
N ALA A 17 -10.70 -0.85 -13.46
CA ALA A 17 -11.56 -1.64 -12.59
C ALA A 17 -12.93 -0.99 -12.39
N ILE A 18 -12.99 0.30 -12.05
CA ILE A 18 -14.25 1.03 -11.87
C ILE A 18 -15.05 1.15 -13.18
N ALA A 19 -14.37 1.26 -14.33
CA ALA A 19 -15.02 1.25 -15.64
C ALA A 19 -15.62 -0.12 -15.99
N ASN A 20 -15.10 -1.20 -15.41
CA ASN A 20 -15.58 -2.55 -15.64
C ASN A 20 -16.64 -2.97 -14.59
N ARG A 21 -17.92 -2.84 -14.96
CA ARG A 21 -19.05 -3.22 -14.10
C ARG A 21 -19.07 -4.70 -13.70
N ASN A 22 -18.50 -5.59 -14.53
CA ASN A 22 -18.60 -7.04 -14.32
C ASN A 22 -17.37 -7.68 -13.64
N SER A 23 -16.32 -6.93 -13.31
CA SER A 23 -15.18 -7.51 -12.58
C SER A 23 -15.46 -7.55 -11.07
N TRP A 24 -15.64 -8.77 -10.57
CA TRP A 24 -15.50 -9.11 -9.16
C TRP A 24 -14.13 -9.78 -8.99
N THR A 25 -13.12 -8.98 -8.66
CA THR A 25 -11.79 -9.49 -8.32
C THR A 25 -11.77 -9.70 -6.82
N HIS A 26 -11.63 -10.96 -6.38
CA HIS A 26 -11.47 -11.26 -4.96
C HIS A 26 -10.08 -10.79 -4.52
N HIS A 27 -10.03 -9.77 -3.67
CA HIS A 27 -8.79 -9.35 -3.02
C HIS A 27 -8.78 -9.90 -1.60
N ASP A 28 -7.88 -10.84 -1.35
CA ASP A 28 -7.65 -11.35 0.00
C ASP A 28 -6.79 -10.35 0.76
N GLU A 29 -7.31 -9.84 1.88
CA GLU A 29 -6.62 -8.84 2.72
C GLU A 29 -5.47 -9.45 3.57
N HIS A 30 -5.24 -10.77 3.52
CA HIS A 30 -4.13 -11.41 4.23
C HIS A 30 -2.79 -11.26 3.49
N ASN A 31 -2.34 -10.02 3.38
CA ASN A 31 -1.04 -9.71 2.81
C ASN A 31 0.07 -10.10 3.77
N ARG A 32 0.67 -11.27 3.54
CA ARG A 32 1.81 -11.81 4.30
C ARG A 32 3.14 -11.12 4.01
N ILE A 33 3.14 -9.94 3.38
CA ILE A 33 4.37 -9.19 3.05
C ILE A 33 5.27 -9.02 4.28
N PHE A 34 4.67 -8.87 5.46
CA PHE A 34 5.37 -8.62 6.72
C PHE A 34 5.25 -9.78 7.73
N ASP A 35 4.77 -10.95 7.30
CA ASP A 35 4.58 -12.09 8.19
C ASP A 35 5.93 -12.64 8.68
N GLY A 36 6.08 -12.79 10.00
CA GLY A 36 7.32 -13.24 10.63
C GLY A 36 8.47 -12.23 10.64
N ILE A 37 8.30 -11.03 10.07
CA ILE A 37 9.35 -10.01 10.03
C ILE A 37 9.33 -9.19 11.33
N THR A 38 10.49 -9.10 11.96
CA THR A 38 10.71 -8.25 13.13
C THR A 38 11.76 -7.20 12.79
N VAL A 39 11.38 -5.92 12.82
CA VAL A 39 12.27 -4.82 12.43
C VAL A 39 12.34 -3.77 13.54
N PHE A 40 13.57 -3.46 13.95
CA PHE A 40 13.87 -2.42 14.93
C PHE A 40 14.87 -1.42 14.36
N GLY A 41 14.58 -0.13 14.53
CA GLY A 41 15.41 0.95 14.00
C GLY A 41 14.90 1.50 12.66
N ARG A 42 15.00 2.83 12.49
CA ARG A 42 14.48 3.54 11.32
C ARG A 42 15.05 2.99 10.02
N GLU A 43 16.36 2.81 9.95
CA GLU A 43 17.06 2.36 8.73
C GLU A 43 16.66 0.94 8.32
N ALA A 44 16.45 0.05 9.28
CA ALA A 44 15.97 -1.30 8.99
C ALA A 44 14.53 -1.28 8.44
N GLY A 45 13.71 -0.30 8.84
CA GLY A 45 12.40 -0.05 8.25
C GLY A 45 12.49 0.44 6.80
N VAL A 46 13.46 1.32 6.50
CA VAL A 46 13.72 1.80 5.14
C VAL A 46 14.16 0.65 4.23
N ASP A 47 15.15 -0.14 4.65
CA ASP A 47 15.71 -1.27 3.90
C ASP A 47 14.64 -2.33 3.59
N LEU A 48 13.80 -2.64 4.58
CA LEU A 48 12.65 -3.54 4.40
C LEU A 48 11.77 -3.08 3.25
N ILE A 49 11.34 -1.82 3.24
CA ILE A 49 10.45 -1.30 2.19
C ILE A 49 11.14 -1.29 0.85
N GLN A 50 12.42 -0.90 0.78
CA GLN A 50 13.17 -0.97 -0.48
C GLN A 50 13.22 -2.40 -1.03
N SER A 51 13.34 -3.41 -0.17
CA SER A 51 13.32 -4.83 -0.55
C SER A 51 11.93 -5.30 -1.01
N VAL A 52 10.84 -4.87 -0.34
CA VAL A 52 9.48 -5.36 -0.62
C VAL A 52 8.62 -4.43 -1.49
N ILE A 53 9.12 -3.26 -1.93
CA ILE A 53 8.33 -2.27 -2.67
C ILE A 53 7.72 -2.83 -3.96
N GLY A 54 8.41 -3.78 -4.61
CA GLY A 54 7.89 -4.46 -5.79
C GLY A 54 6.66 -5.32 -5.48
N SER A 55 6.64 -5.99 -4.33
CA SER A 55 5.49 -6.75 -3.85
C SER A 55 4.35 -5.82 -3.46
N ILE A 56 4.64 -4.74 -2.71
CA ILE A 56 3.66 -3.70 -2.33
C ILE A 56 3.00 -3.11 -3.57
N ALA A 57 3.76 -2.86 -4.64
CA ALA A 57 3.22 -2.32 -5.89
C ALA A 57 2.26 -3.29 -6.59
N ARG A 58 2.62 -4.58 -6.69
CA ARG A 58 1.71 -5.59 -7.24
C ARG A 58 0.44 -5.72 -6.41
N GLU A 59 0.56 -5.60 -5.10
CA GLU A 59 -0.57 -5.71 -4.18
C GLU A 59 -1.48 -4.48 -4.28
N ALA A 60 -0.90 -3.28 -4.40
CA ALA A 60 -1.64 -2.04 -4.67
C ALA A 60 -2.39 -2.11 -6.01
N VAL A 61 -1.75 -2.65 -7.05
CA VAL A 61 -2.40 -2.87 -8.35
C VAL A 61 -3.56 -3.86 -8.21
N GLN A 62 -3.37 -5.00 -7.54
CA GLN A 62 -4.45 -5.97 -7.30
C GLN A 62 -5.61 -5.39 -6.48
N ALA A 63 -5.31 -4.62 -5.44
CA ALA A 63 -6.31 -3.93 -4.64
C ALA A 63 -7.08 -2.92 -5.49
N ALA A 64 -6.38 -2.15 -6.33
CA ALA A 64 -6.98 -1.24 -7.30
C ALA A 64 -7.86 -1.97 -8.33
N GLU A 65 -7.42 -3.13 -8.85
CA GLU A 65 -8.20 -4.01 -9.73
C GLU A 65 -9.45 -4.58 -9.06
N ALA A 66 -9.42 -4.74 -7.73
CA ALA A 66 -10.56 -5.08 -6.89
C ALA A 66 -11.39 -3.85 -6.47
N LYS A 67 -11.21 -2.70 -7.14
CA LYS A 67 -11.93 -1.44 -6.89
C LYS A 67 -11.71 -0.89 -5.47
N ARG A 68 -10.63 -1.27 -4.79
CA ARG A 68 -10.22 -0.63 -3.54
C ARG A 68 -9.57 0.72 -3.83
N ASN A 69 -9.85 1.68 -2.97
CA ASN A 69 -9.32 3.04 -3.01
C ASN A 69 -8.00 3.21 -2.24
N ALA A 70 -7.64 2.22 -1.41
CA ALA A 70 -6.42 2.19 -0.63
C ALA A 70 -5.89 0.75 -0.43
N LEU A 71 -4.60 0.64 -0.16
CA LEU A 71 -3.94 -0.57 0.32
C LEU A 71 -3.70 -0.45 1.81
N THR A 72 -4.14 -1.46 2.56
CA THR A 72 -3.88 -1.57 4.00
C THR A 72 -2.81 -2.62 4.22
N LEU A 73 -1.70 -2.22 4.83
CA LEU A 73 -0.56 -3.06 5.16
C LEU A 73 -0.47 -3.21 6.67
N ARG A 74 -0.36 -4.44 7.16
CA ARG A 74 -0.11 -4.73 8.57
C ARG A 74 1.34 -5.13 8.76
N PRO A 75 2.24 -4.19 9.10
CA PRO A 75 3.56 -4.56 9.55
C PRO A 75 3.44 -5.45 10.79
N GLY A 76 4.22 -6.54 10.85
CA GLY A 76 4.23 -7.47 11.98
C GLY A 76 4.78 -6.84 13.27
N LYS A 77 5.85 -7.41 13.83
CA LYS A 77 6.51 -6.84 15.01
C LYS A 77 7.50 -5.74 14.60
N VAL A 78 6.99 -4.55 14.31
CA VAL A 78 7.81 -3.41 13.90
C VAL A 78 7.90 -2.39 15.04
N GLY A 79 9.12 -2.02 15.43
CA GLY A 79 9.35 -0.97 16.41
C GLY A 79 8.92 0.41 15.88
N LYS A 80 8.50 1.31 16.76
CA LYS A 80 8.01 2.66 16.40
C LYS A 80 8.95 3.42 15.45
N ALA A 81 10.26 3.36 15.68
CA ALA A 81 11.25 4.00 14.82
C ALA A 81 11.32 3.40 13.40
N ALA A 82 11.21 2.06 13.29
CA ALA A 82 11.15 1.38 12.01
C ALA A 82 9.85 1.72 11.27
N LEU A 83 8.73 1.80 11.98
CA LEU A 83 7.44 2.20 11.42
C LEU A 83 7.49 3.61 10.81
N THR A 84 8.11 4.56 11.50
CA THR A 84 8.33 5.91 10.96
C THR A 84 9.16 5.88 9.67
N GLY A 85 10.26 5.15 9.65
CA GLY A 85 11.09 4.98 8.44
C GLY A 85 10.31 4.37 7.28
N ILE A 86 9.52 3.33 7.56
CA ILE A 86 8.64 2.69 6.57
C ILE A 86 7.66 3.71 5.97
N VAL A 87 6.95 4.47 6.79
CA VAL A 87 5.92 5.42 6.35
C VAL A 87 6.53 6.54 5.50
N GLU A 88 7.66 7.10 5.94
CA GLU A 88 8.38 8.14 5.19
C GLU A 88 8.84 7.61 3.84
N THR A 89 9.51 6.45 3.83
CA THR A 89 10.01 5.84 2.61
C THR A 89 8.90 5.44 1.66
N LEU A 90 7.77 4.90 2.16
CA LEU A 90 6.60 4.61 1.32
C LEU A 90 6.03 5.87 0.70
N ARG A 91 5.94 6.97 1.47
CA ARG A 91 5.46 8.25 0.95
C ARG A 91 6.37 8.78 -0.17
N GLU A 92 7.69 8.71 0.04
CA GLU A 92 8.67 9.14 -0.97
C GLU A 92 8.66 8.25 -2.22
N MET A 93 8.59 6.93 -2.05
CA MET A 93 8.67 5.98 -3.16
C MET A 93 7.36 5.82 -3.94
N THR A 94 6.21 6.06 -3.33
CA THR A 94 4.90 5.95 -4.00
C THR A 94 4.35 7.29 -4.47
N GLY A 95 4.76 8.40 -3.84
CA GLY A 95 4.18 9.72 -4.10
C GLY A 95 2.69 9.81 -3.75
N LEU A 96 2.19 8.86 -2.94
CA LEU A 96 0.81 8.77 -2.49
C LEU A 96 0.68 9.17 -1.01
N PRO A 97 -0.51 9.60 -0.56
CA PRO A 97 -0.79 9.78 0.86
C PRO A 97 -0.69 8.43 1.60
N VAL A 98 0.28 8.38 2.52
CA VAL A 98 0.50 7.26 3.44
C VAL A 98 0.21 7.73 4.85
N SER A 99 -0.69 7.02 5.53
CA SER A 99 -1.06 7.23 6.92
C SER A 99 -0.75 5.97 7.73
N GLU A 100 -0.45 6.14 9.02
CA GLU A 100 -0.29 5.05 9.96
C GLU A 100 -1.25 5.24 11.14
N GLY A 101 -1.90 4.16 11.58
CA GLY A 101 -2.75 4.15 12.75
C GLY A 101 -2.89 2.75 13.32
N ASN A 102 -2.79 2.63 14.65
CA ASN A 102 -2.86 1.35 15.37
C ASN A 102 -1.89 0.28 14.84
N GLY A 103 -0.70 0.67 14.34
CA GLY A 103 0.26 -0.28 13.76
C GLY A 103 -0.13 -0.80 12.38
N VAL A 104 -1.04 -0.11 11.69
CA VAL A 104 -1.48 -0.40 10.32
C VAL A 104 -1.11 0.77 9.43
N ILE A 105 -0.53 0.48 8.26
CA ILE A 105 -0.14 1.49 7.27
C ILE A 105 -1.16 1.47 6.14
N THR A 106 -1.73 2.62 5.82
CA THR A 106 -2.69 2.77 4.73
C THR A 106 -2.11 3.68 3.64
N ILE A 107 -2.08 3.17 2.41
CA ILE A 107 -1.65 3.90 1.21
C ILE A 107 -2.90 4.18 0.36
N ALA A 108 -3.34 5.43 0.29
CA ALA A 108 -4.54 5.79 -0.48
C ALA A 108 -4.18 6.36 -1.86
N TRP A 109 -4.91 5.96 -2.91
CA TRP A 109 -4.74 6.48 -4.28
C TRP A 109 -6.00 7.07 -4.90
N ALA A 110 -7.15 6.85 -4.26
CA ALA A 110 -8.38 7.57 -4.52
C ALA A 110 -8.88 8.14 -3.19
N LYS A 111 -9.54 9.31 -3.23
CA LYS A 111 -10.33 9.74 -2.08
C LYS A 111 -11.43 8.69 -1.89
N ASP A 112 -11.61 8.25 -0.65
CA ASP A 112 -12.90 7.72 -0.22
C ASP A 112 -13.89 8.87 -0.48
N GLU A 113 -14.53 8.87 -1.65
CA GLU A 113 -15.86 9.46 -1.75
C GLU A 113 -16.75 8.39 -1.15
N PRO A 114 -17.18 8.53 0.12
CA PRO A 114 -18.35 7.81 0.56
C PRO A 114 -19.49 8.33 -0.31
N ASP A 115 -19.80 7.59 -1.37
CA ASP A 115 -21.06 7.71 -2.09
C ASP A 115 -22.16 7.16 -1.13
N LEU A 116 -22.40 7.92 -0.06
CA LEU A 116 -23.53 7.75 0.83
C LEU A 116 -24.70 8.52 0.20
N TYR A 117 -25.41 7.81 -0.69
CA TYR A 117 -26.80 8.12 -1.04
C TYR A 117 -27.73 7.78 0.14
#